data_AF-G7MID3-F1
#
_entry.id   AF-G7MID3-F1
#
_cell.length_a   1.000
_cell.length_b   1.000
_cell.length_c   1.000
_cell.angle_alpha   90.00
_cell.angle_beta   90.00
_cell.angle_gamma   90.00
#
_symmetry.space_group_name_H-M   'P 1'
#
loop_
_entity.id
_entity.type
_entity.pdbx_description
1 polymer ?
#
loop_
_entity_poly.entity_id
_entity_poly.type
_entity_poly.pdbx_seq_one_letter_code
_entity_poly.pdbx_strand_id
1 'polypeptide(L)'
;MTLDGITSPAELFHPESLGIPDVIFFYRSNDVTQSCSSGRSTTIRVRCSPQKTVPGSLSLPGTCSDGTCDGCNFHFLWESAAACPLCSVADYHAIVSSCVAGIQKTTYVWREPKICSGGISLPEQRVTICKTIDFWLKVGISAGTCTAILLTVLTCYFWKKNQKLEFKYSKLVMNATLKDCDLPAADSCAIMEGEDVEDDLIFTSKKSLFGKIKSFT
;
A
#
# COMPACT_ATOMS: atom_id res chain seq x y z
N MET A 1 -42.86 8.01 -13.13
CA MET A 1 -43.68 7.46 -12.03
C MET A 1 -45.04 8.11 -12.06
N THR A 2 -46.11 7.39 -11.75
CA THR A 2 -47.50 7.90 -11.76
C THR A 2 -48.19 7.61 -10.43
N LEU A 3 -48.96 8.58 -9.93
CA LEU A 3 -49.79 8.44 -8.73
C LEU A 3 -51.09 9.22 -8.94
N ASP A 4 -52.24 8.59 -8.73
CA ASP A 4 -53.58 9.19 -8.88
C ASP A 4 -53.80 9.96 -10.20
N GLY A 5 -53.24 9.43 -11.30
CA GLY A 5 -53.30 10.03 -12.64
C GLY A 5 -52.33 11.19 -12.87
N ILE A 6 -51.54 11.58 -11.87
CA ILE A 6 -50.48 12.59 -12.00
C ILE A 6 -49.18 11.89 -12.38
N THR A 7 -48.52 12.36 -13.42
CA THR A 7 -47.27 11.78 -13.93
C THR A 7 -46.07 12.64 -13.57
N SER A 8 -44.99 12.00 -13.11
CA SER A 8 -43.65 12.59 -12.95
C SER A 8 -42.68 11.94 -13.93
N PRO A 9 -42.49 12.51 -15.13
CA PRO A 9 -41.47 12.05 -16.06
C PRO A 9 -40.07 12.38 -15.52
N ALA A 10 -39.14 11.44 -15.63
CA ALA A 10 -37.75 11.67 -15.21
C ALA A 10 -36.98 12.48 -16.25
N GLU A 11 -37.41 12.40 -17.51
CA GLU A 11 -36.80 12.96 -18.71
C GLU A 11 -36.90 14.49 -18.76
N LEU A 12 -37.76 15.09 -17.93
CA LEU A 12 -37.89 16.54 -17.78
C LEU A 12 -36.66 17.19 -17.14
N PHE A 13 -35.83 16.40 -16.47
CA PHE A 13 -34.66 16.87 -15.72
C PHE A 13 -33.40 16.12 -16.16
N HIS A 14 -32.23 16.64 -15.77
CA HIS A 14 -30.97 15.93 -15.99
C HIS A 14 -30.99 14.55 -15.32
N PRO A 15 -30.29 13.55 -15.89
CA PRO A 15 -30.22 12.23 -15.30
C PRO A 15 -29.50 12.24 -13.94
N GLU A 16 -29.88 11.28 -13.11
CA GLU A 16 -29.25 11.00 -11.82
C GLU A 16 -27.90 10.28 -12.03
N SER A 17 -26.92 10.54 -11.16
CA SER A 17 -25.53 10.08 -11.36
C SER A 17 -24.95 9.26 -10.20
N LEU A 18 -25.61 9.24 -9.03
CA LEU A 18 -25.12 8.64 -7.78
C LEU A 18 -25.76 7.27 -7.49
N GLY A 19 -26.70 6.80 -8.31
CA GLY A 19 -27.47 5.57 -8.09
C GLY A 19 -28.49 5.68 -6.95
N ILE A 20 -28.82 6.89 -6.52
CA ILE A 20 -29.76 7.15 -5.41
C ILE A 20 -31.13 7.49 -6.01
N PRO A 21 -32.21 6.78 -5.62
CA PRO A 21 -33.53 7.08 -6.14
C PRO A 21 -34.02 8.45 -5.67
N ASP A 22 -34.63 9.21 -6.58
CA ASP A 22 -35.30 10.45 -6.24
C ASP A 22 -36.58 10.18 -5.42
N VAL A 23 -36.86 11.05 -4.44
CA VAL A 23 -38.12 11.04 -3.69
C VAL A 23 -39.11 11.98 -4.37
N ILE A 24 -40.34 11.53 -4.64
CA ILE A 24 -41.30 12.32 -5.39
C ILE A 24 -42.52 12.62 -4.52
N PHE A 25 -42.80 13.90 -4.32
CA PHE A 25 -44.01 14.39 -3.66
C PHE A 25 -45.04 14.83 -4.70
N PHE A 26 -46.26 14.34 -4.55
CA PHE A 26 -47.39 14.69 -5.39
C PHE A 26 -48.36 15.56 -4.61
N TYR A 27 -48.66 16.74 -5.15
CA TYR A 27 -49.64 17.67 -4.62
C TYR A 27 -50.74 17.87 -5.65
N ARG A 28 -51.99 17.96 -5.18
CA ARG A 28 -53.16 18.17 -6.02
C ARG A 28 -54.08 19.19 -5.37
N SER A 29 -54.52 20.16 -6.16
CA SER A 29 -55.69 20.97 -5.84
C SER A 29 -56.85 20.53 -6.72
N ASN A 30 -58.03 20.39 -6.12
CA ASN A 30 -59.27 20.10 -6.82
C ASN A 30 -59.98 21.37 -7.31
N ASP A 31 -59.35 22.55 -7.18
CA ASP A 31 -59.90 23.83 -7.63
C ASP A 31 -59.93 23.87 -9.16
N VAL A 32 -61.12 23.71 -9.71
CA VAL A 32 -61.35 23.73 -11.15
C VAL A 32 -61.30 25.16 -11.66
N THR A 33 -60.60 25.36 -12.77
CA THR A 33 -60.54 26.64 -13.50
C THR A 33 -61.00 26.43 -14.93
N GLN A 34 -61.26 27.52 -15.67
CA GLN A 34 -61.65 27.44 -17.08
C GLN A 34 -60.60 26.68 -17.93
N SER A 35 -59.32 26.80 -17.58
CA SER A 35 -58.22 26.13 -18.28
C SER A 35 -57.92 24.73 -17.74
N CYS A 36 -58.17 24.46 -16.45
CA CYS A 36 -57.87 23.19 -15.80
C CYS A 36 -59.13 22.56 -15.20
N SER A 37 -59.79 21.70 -15.97
CA SER A 37 -61.05 21.03 -15.60
C SER A 37 -60.92 20.02 -14.45
N SER A 38 -59.71 19.47 -14.25
CA SER A 38 -59.41 18.45 -13.24
C SER A 38 -58.64 19.00 -12.03
N GLY A 39 -58.55 20.33 -11.92
CA GLY A 39 -57.71 21.03 -10.96
C GLY A 39 -56.25 21.13 -11.41
N ARG A 40 -55.38 21.56 -10.50
CA ARG A 40 -53.93 21.71 -10.74
C ARG A 40 -53.16 20.66 -9.96
N SER A 41 -52.07 20.16 -10.53
CA SER A 41 -51.16 19.26 -9.86
C SER A 41 -49.76 19.83 -9.81
N THR A 42 -49.04 19.54 -8.74
CA THR A 42 -47.63 19.90 -8.59
C THR A 42 -46.87 18.67 -8.16
N THR A 43 -45.81 18.36 -8.88
CA THR A 43 -44.89 17.28 -8.56
C THR A 43 -43.54 17.86 -8.19
N ILE A 44 -43.07 17.55 -6.99
CA ILE A 44 -41.74 17.94 -6.52
C ILE A 44 -40.88 16.68 -6.44
N ARG A 45 -39.92 16.59 -7.35
CA ARG A 45 -38.88 15.56 -7.36
C ARG A 45 -37.73 16.05 -6.51
N VAL A 46 -37.42 15.36 -5.42
CA VAL A 46 -36.32 15.72 -4.53
C VAL A 46 -35.17 14.75 -4.75
N ARG A 47 -34.01 15.30 -5.11
CA ARG A 47 -32.80 14.54 -5.48
C ARG A 47 -31.70 14.76 -4.45
N CYS A 48 -31.05 13.67 -4.05
CA CYS A 48 -29.88 13.74 -3.18
C CYS A 48 -28.73 14.47 -3.87
N SER A 49 -28.24 15.52 -3.21
CA SER A 49 -26.99 16.19 -3.58
C SER A 49 -26.19 16.50 -2.31
N PRO A 50 -25.22 15.66 -1.94
CA PRO A 50 -24.55 15.72 -0.63
C PRO A 50 -23.62 16.94 -0.49
N GLN A 51 -23.28 17.61 -1.60
CA GLN A 51 -22.48 18.83 -1.60
C GLN A 51 -23.32 20.12 -1.51
N LYS A 52 -24.64 20.06 -1.71
CA LYS A 52 -25.51 21.24 -1.65
C LYS A 52 -25.78 21.62 -0.19
N THR A 53 -25.64 22.90 0.13
CA THR A 53 -26.04 23.45 1.43
C THR A 53 -27.55 23.54 1.56
N VAL A 54 -28.07 23.48 2.79
CA VAL A 54 -29.51 23.66 3.10
C VAL A 54 -29.92 25.12 2.80
N PRO A 55 -31.05 25.39 2.13
CA PRO A 55 -32.16 24.48 1.79
C PRO A 55 -32.00 23.67 0.48
N GLY A 56 -30.94 23.89 -0.28
CA GLY A 56 -30.69 23.26 -1.59
C GLY A 56 -30.99 24.20 -2.76
N SER A 57 -31.24 23.64 -3.95
CA SER A 57 -31.60 24.40 -5.15
C SER A 57 -32.82 23.81 -5.85
N LEU A 58 -33.74 24.69 -6.23
CA LEU A 58 -34.91 24.35 -7.03
C LEU A 58 -34.62 24.64 -8.51
N SER A 59 -34.93 23.71 -9.40
CA SER A 59 -34.81 23.86 -10.85
C SER A 59 -36.10 23.47 -11.57
N LEU A 60 -36.30 24.12 -12.71
CA LEU A 60 -37.44 23.90 -13.60
C LEU A 60 -37.05 22.92 -14.72
N PRO A 61 -38.02 22.28 -15.37
CA PRO A 61 -37.77 21.42 -16.52
C PRO A 61 -37.09 22.19 -17.64
N GLY A 62 -36.13 21.56 -18.32
CA GLY A 62 -35.43 22.21 -19.45
C GLY A 62 -36.35 22.49 -20.64
N THR A 63 -37.43 21.73 -20.79
CA THR A 63 -38.41 21.88 -21.88
C THR A 63 -39.45 22.97 -21.59
N CYS A 64 -39.63 23.37 -20.33
CA CYS A 64 -40.74 24.24 -19.91
C CYS A 64 -40.25 25.25 -18.87
N SER A 65 -39.99 26.47 -19.34
CA SER A 65 -39.40 27.57 -18.55
C SER A 65 -40.24 28.00 -17.36
N ASP A 66 -41.54 27.75 -17.40
CA ASP A 66 -42.49 28.18 -16.36
C ASP A 66 -42.76 27.05 -15.34
N GLY A 67 -42.03 25.93 -15.41
CA GLY A 67 -42.27 24.75 -14.58
C GLY A 67 -43.47 23.90 -15.02
N THR A 68 -44.20 24.36 -16.04
CA THR A 68 -45.38 23.70 -16.60
C THR A 68 -45.40 23.88 -18.11
N CYS A 69 -45.89 22.86 -18.83
CA CYS A 69 -46.04 22.88 -20.28
C CYS A 69 -47.50 23.04 -20.72
N ASP A 70 -48.45 22.73 -19.83
CA ASP A 70 -49.88 22.71 -20.08
C ASP A 70 -50.68 23.68 -19.19
N GLY A 71 -50.01 24.36 -18.25
CA GLY A 71 -50.62 25.31 -17.32
C GLY A 71 -51.37 24.68 -16.15
N CYS A 72 -51.43 23.34 -16.08
CA CYS A 72 -52.18 22.61 -15.06
C CYS A 72 -51.29 21.67 -14.23
N ASN A 73 -50.26 21.08 -14.85
CA ASN A 73 -49.30 20.19 -14.21
C ASN A 73 -47.95 20.88 -14.08
N PHE A 74 -47.49 21.05 -12.84
CA PHE A 74 -46.23 21.69 -12.51
C PHE A 74 -45.21 20.64 -12.08
N HIS A 75 -43.98 20.79 -12.55
CA HIS A 75 -42.88 19.90 -12.24
C HIS A 75 -41.69 20.69 -11.73
N PHE A 76 -41.16 20.30 -10.58
CA PHE A 76 -39.97 20.91 -9.99
C PHE A 76 -38.98 19.83 -9.59
N LEU A 77 -37.68 20.12 -9.78
CA LEU A 77 -36.59 19.34 -9.21
C LEU A 77 -35.97 20.13 -8.07
N TRP A 78 -35.88 19.51 -6.90
CA TRP A 78 -35.26 20.08 -5.72
C TRP A 78 -34.03 19.24 -5.34
N GLU A 79 -32.84 19.77 -5.61
CA GLU A 79 -31.59 19.13 -5.22
C GLU A 79 -31.19 19.61 -3.83
N SER A 80 -31.05 18.67 -2.89
CA SER A 80 -30.71 18.98 -1.50
C SER A 80 -29.95 17.85 -0.84
N ALA A 81 -29.08 18.20 0.11
CA ALA A 81 -28.43 17.21 0.96
C ALA A 81 -29.43 16.51 1.91
N ALA A 82 -30.59 17.12 2.18
CA ALA A 82 -31.65 16.52 3.00
C ALA A 82 -32.37 15.35 2.33
N ALA A 83 -32.24 15.23 1.00
CA ALA A 83 -32.81 14.12 0.23
C ALA A 83 -31.89 12.90 0.18
N CYS A 84 -30.67 13.02 0.73
CA CYS A 84 -29.73 11.93 0.82
C CYS A 84 -30.11 10.98 1.96
N PRO A 85 -29.79 9.68 1.83
CA PRO A 85 -29.90 8.74 2.95
C PRO A 85 -29.02 9.19 4.12
N LEU A 86 -29.43 8.81 5.34
CA LEU A 86 -28.66 9.06 6.55
C LEU A 86 -27.37 8.22 6.52
N CYS A 87 -26.24 8.83 6.89
CA CYS A 87 -24.98 8.10 6.94
C CYS A 87 -25.00 7.03 8.02
N SER A 88 -24.39 5.89 7.71
CA SER A 88 -24.28 4.69 8.52
C SER A 88 -22.82 4.21 8.62
N VAL A 89 -22.60 3.14 9.40
CA VAL A 89 -21.26 2.55 9.56
C VAL A 89 -20.70 1.94 8.28
N ALA A 90 -21.54 1.66 7.28
CA ALA A 90 -21.10 1.16 5.98
C ALA A 90 -20.47 2.27 5.10
N ASP A 91 -20.79 3.54 5.40
CA ASP A 91 -20.46 4.68 4.55
C ASP A 91 -19.09 5.31 4.87
N TYR A 92 -18.43 4.86 5.94
CA TYR A 92 -17.06 5.26 6.27
C TYR A 92 -16.13 4.05 6.34
N HIS A 93 -14.83 4.30 6.21
CA HIS A 93 -13.81 3.29 6.43
C HIS A 93 -12.70 3.85 7.33
N ALA A 94 -11.97 2.93 7.98
CA ALA A 94 -10.84 3.28 8.82
C ALA A 94 -9.57 3.35 7.98
N ILE A 95 -8.80 4.42 8.16
CA ILE A 95 -7.43 4.54 7.69
C ILE A 95 -6.53 4.31 8.90
N VAL A 96 -5.75 3.25 8.83
CA VAL A 96 -4.79 2.89 9.88
C VAL A 96 -3.42 3.40 9.46
N SER A 97 -2.82 4.27 10.28
CA SER A 97 -1.47 4.77 10.03
C SER A 97 -0.40 3.70 10.26
N SER A 98 0.80 3.95 9.76
CA SER A 98 1.98 3.20 10.18
C SER A 98 2.25 3.39 11.68
N CYS A 99 2.97 2.44 12.26
CA CYS A 99 3.42 2.48 13.63
C CYS A 99 4.66 3.38 13.73
N VAL A 100 4.54 4.56 14.32
CA VAL A 100 5.63 5.53 14.46
C VAL A 100 5.88 5.76 15.95
N ALA A 101 7.11 5.54 16.40
CA ALA A 101 7.50 5.68 17.81
C ALA A 101 6.60 4.89 18.79
N GLY A 102 6.14 3.70 18.37
CA GLY A 102 5.26 2.84 19.17
C GLY A 102 3.79 3.27 19.19
N ILE A 103 3.41 4.26 18.38
CA ILE A 103 2.05 4.80 18.30
C ILE A 103 1.48 4.54 16.90
N GLN A 104 0.27 4.00 16.85
CA GLN A 104 -0.52 3.82 15.65
C GLN A 104 -1.82 4.62 15.78
N LYS A 105 -2.16 5.37 14.74
CA LYS A 105 -3.34 6.23 14.68
C LYS A 105 -4.33 5.65 13.70
N THR A 106 -5.58 5.49 14.12
CA THR A 106 -6.69 5.10 13.25
C THR A 106 -7.63 6.28 13.10
N THR A 107 -7.70 6.82 11.89
CA THR A 107 -8.65 7.87 11.52
C THR A 107 -9.79 7.26 10.71
N TYR A 108 -10.96 7.90 10.73
CA TYR A 108 -12.12 7.46 9.97
C TYR A 108 -12.42 8.49 8.90
N VAL A 109 -12.67 8.03 7.67
CA VAL A 109 -13.02 8.90 6.54
C VAL A 109 -14.23 8.34 5.80
N TRP A 110 -15.04 9.24 5.24
CA TRP A 110 -16.16 8.85 4.38
C TRP A 110 -15.65 8.15 3.12
N ARG A 111 -16.42 7.18 2.62
CA ARG A 111 -16.13 6.48 1.37
C ARG A 111 -16.46 7.40 0.18
N GLU A 112 -15.66 7.32 -0.89
CA GLU A 112 -15.86 8.12 -2.10
C GLU A 112 -16.56 7.30 -3.20
N PRO A 113 -17.59 7.86 -3.90
CA PRO A 113 -18.23 9.14 -3.63
C PRO A 113 -19.10 9.11 -2.37
N LYS A 114 -19.17 10.23 -1.63
CA LYS A 114 -20.05 10.33 -0.47
C LYS A 114 -21.51 10.40 -0.95
N ILE A 115 -22.31 9.40 -0.61
CA ILE A 115 -23.72 9.27 -1.06
C ILE A 115 -24.75 9.54 0.05
N CYS A 116 -24.31 9.97 1.23
CA CYS A 116 -25.16 10.14 2.41
C CYS A 116 -24.98 11.55 3.02
N SER A 117 -25.95 11.99 3.81
CA SER A 117 -25.88 13.24 4.56
C SER A 117 -26.56 13.11 5.93
N GLY A 118 -25.99 13.75 6.96
CA GLY A 118 -26.46 13.60 8.34
C GLY A 118 -26.29 12.18 8.87
N GLY A 119 -27.13 11.77 9.83
CA GLY A 119 -27.05 10.46 10.46
C GLY A 119 -25.93 10.40 11.50
N ILE A 120 -25.07 9.39 11.42
CA ILE A 120 -23.92 9.26 12.31
C ILE A 120 -22.80 10.24 11.95
N SER A 121 -22.08 10.72 12.95
CA SER A 121 -20.83 11.45 12.75
C SER A 121 -19.66 10.48 12.60
N LEU A 122 -18.58 10.92 11.94
CA LEU A 122 -17.32 10.17 11.94
C LEU A 122 -16.87 9.95 13.40
N PRO A 123 -16.47 8.72 13.76
CA PRO A 123 -15.95 8.45 15.09
C PRO A 123 -14.68 9.24 15.38
N GLU A 124 -14.40 9.48 16.66
CA GLU A 124 -13.15 10.08 17.09
C GLU A 124 -11.95 9.22 16.70
N GLN A 125 -10.83 9.89 16.42
CA GLN A 125 -9.56 9.25 16.11
C GLN A 125 -9.11 8.34 17.27
N ARG A 126 -8.75 7.10 16.93
CA ARG A 126 -8.22 6.13 17.91
C ARG A 126 -6.71 6.10 17.86
N VAL A 127 -6.10 6.01 19.04
CA VAL A 127 -4.65 5.87 19.20
C VAL A 127 -4.36 4.56 19.91
N THR A 128 -3.56 3.70 19.29
CA THR A 128 -3.18 2.38 19.80
C THR A 128 -1.67 2.28 19.93
N ILE A 129 -1.22 1.51 20.93
CA ILE A 129 0.19 1.19 21.10
C ILE A 129 0.52 0.02 20.16
N CYS A 130 1.62 0.14 19.42
CA CYS A 130 2.05 -0.83 18.42
C CYS A 130 3.53 -1.15 18.57
N LYS A 131 3.95 -2.32 18.11
CA LYS A 131 5.37 -2.71 18.01
C LYS A 131 5.77 -2.73 16.54
N THR A 132 6.85 -2.02 16.21
CA THR A 132 7.42 -2.08 14.86
C THR A 132 8.20 -3.38 14.69
N ILE A 133 7.93 -4.09 13.60
CA ILE A 133 8.65 -5.33 13.22
C ILE A 133 10.10 -4.98 12.82
N ASP A 134 10.37 -3.71 12.51
CA ASP A 134 11.69 -3.17 12.17
C ASP A 134 12.76 -3.47 13.22
N PHE A 135 12.40 -3.50 14.51
CA PHE A 135 13.35 -3.85 15.56
C PHE A 135 13.81 -5.30 15.42
N TRP A 136 12.86 -6.24 15.28
CA TRP A 136 13.16 -7.66 15.11
C TRP A 136 13.87 -7.95 13.79
N LEU A 137 13.52 -7.22 12.72
CA LEU A 137 14.16 -7.34 11.42
C LEU A 137 15.63 -6.89 11.47
N LYS A 138 15.91 -5.75 12.12
CA LYS A 138 17.29 -5.26 12.31
C LYS A 138 18.13 -6.23 13.14
N VAL A 139 17.56 -6.76 14.22
CA VAL A 139 18.22 -7.78 15.07
C VAL A 139 18.46 -9.07 14.29
N GLY A 140 17.51 -9.49 13.43
CA GLY A 140 17.67 -10.66 12.58
C GLY A 140 18.80 -10.51 11.56
N ILE A 141 18.90 -9.35 10.91
CA ILE A 141 19.97 -9.07 9.93
C ILE A 141 21.34 -9.04 10.62
N SER A 142 21.46 -8.40 11.78
CA SER A 142 22.73 -8.34 12.51
C SER A 142 23.18 -9.72 13.03
N ALA A 143 22.26 -10.50 13.61
CA ALA A 143 22.57 -11.86 14.05
C ALA A 143 22.99 -12.75 12.87
N GLY A 144 22.23 -12.71 11.76
CA GLY A 144 22.52 -13.52 10.57
C GLY A 144 23.89 -13.20 9.95
N THR A 145 24.24 -11.92 9.85
CA THR A 145 25.56 -11.49 9.34
C THR A 145 26.70 -11.91 10.25
N CYS A 146 26.56 -11.77 11.58
CA CYS A 146 27.55 -12.25 12.54
C CYS A 146 27.79 -13.76 12.43
N THR A 147 26.72 -14.56 12.31
CA THR A 147 26.83 -16.02 12.16
C THR A 147 27.51 -16.42 10.85
N ALA A 148 27.17 -15.76 9.74
CA ALA A 148 27.79 -16.02 8.43
C ALA A 148 29.30 -15.74 8.45
N ILE A 149 29.72 -14.62 9.06
CA ILE A 149 31.15 -14.28 9.21
C ILE A 149 31.88 -15.32 10.06
N LEU A 150 31.30 -15.72 11.20
CA LEU A 150 31.87 -16.75 12.08
C LEU A 150 32.07 -18.08 11.36
N LEU A 151 31.04 -18.56 10.64
CA LEU A 151 31.13 -19.81 9.87
C LEU A 151 32.20 -19.75 8.78
N THR A 152 32.33 -18.61 8.10
CA THR A 152 33.35 -18.41 7.07
C THR A 152 34.76 -18.48 7.68
N VAL A 153 34.98 -17.81 8.82
CA VAL A 153 36.28 -17.83 9.53
C VAL A 153 36.63 -19.24 10.00
N LEU A 154 35.67 -19.98 10.57
CA LEU A 154 35.88 -21.36 11.01
C LEU A 154 36.22 -22.28 9.84
N THR A 155 35.49 -22.16 8.72
CA THR A 155 35.76 -22.95 7.52
C THR A 155 37.17 -22.69 6.98
N CYS A 156 37.56 -21.42 6.87
CA CYS A 156 38.93 -21.03 6.47
C CYS A 156 40.00 -21.55 7.45
N TYR A 157 39.73 -21.50 8.76
CA TYR A 157 40.64 -22.01 9.78
C TYR A 157 40.85 -23.51 9.66
N PHE A 158 39.77 -24.29 9.53
CA PHE A 158 39.85 -25.74 9.36
C PHE A 158 40.56 -26.12 8.06
N TRP A 159 40.30 -25.42 6.95
CA TRP A 159 41.04 -25.60 5.70
C TRP A 159 42.54 -25.37 5.86
N LYS A 160 42.96 -24.25 6.47
CA LYS A 160 44.38 -23.98 6.71
C LYS A 160 45.01 -25.01 7.64
N LYS A 161 44.30 -25.44 8.68
CA LYS A 161 44.80 -26.44 9.62
C LYS A 161 44.94 -27.81 8.94
N ASN A 162 43.98 -28.20 8.10
CA ASN A 162 44.03 -29.47 7.37
C ASN A 162 45.15 -29.49 6.33
N GLN A 163 45.32 -28.42 5.54
CA GLN A 163 46.49 -28.29 4.64
C GLN A 163 47.82 -28.34 5.40
N LYS A 164 47.91 -27.70 6.56
CA LYS A 164 49.13 -27.75 7.39
C LYS A 164 49.41 -29.16 7.92
N LEU A 165 48.36 -29.94 8.20
CA LEU A 165 48.51 -31.35 8.58
C LEU A 165 48.99 -32.17 7.39
N GLU A 166 48.34 -32.08 6.23
CA GLU A 166 48.77 -32.81 5.03
C GLU A 166 50.21 -32.48 4.62
N PHE A 167 50.60 -31.20 4.68
CA PHE A 167 51.97 -30.78 4.42
C PHE A 167 52.98 -31.40 5.40
N LYS A 168 52.60 -31.58 6.68
CA LYS A 168 53.45 -32.24 7.67
C LYS A 168 53.53 -33.75 7.43
N TYR A 169 52.43 -34.39 7.05
CA TYR A 169 52.40 -35.83 6.74
C TYR A 169 53.19 -36.14 5.45
N SER A 170 53.05 -35.34 4.40
CA SER A 170 53.81 -35.51 3.16
C SER A 170 55.31 -35.32 3.38
N LYS A 171 55.71 -34.33 4.20
CA LYS A 171 57.11 -34.11 4.57
C LYS A 171 57.67 -35.27 5.41
N LEU A 172 56.88 -35.87 6.31
CA LEU A 172 57.30 -37.05 7.08
C LEU A 172 57.44 -38.29 6.19
N VAL A 173 56.51 -38.51 5.27
CA VAL A 173 56.56 -39.63 4.31
C VAL A 173 57.76 -39.46 3.37
N MET A 174 57.99 -38.28 2.82
CA MET A 174 59.16 -38.00 1.96
C MET A 174 60.49 -38.19 2.71
N ASN A 175 60.58 -37.73 3.97
CA ASN A 175 61.77 -37.92 4.79
C ASN A 175 61.95 -39.38 5.25
N ALA A 176 60.86 -40.13 5.45
CA ALA A 176 60.92 -41.56 5.77
C ALA A 176 61.36 -42.36 4.53
N THR A 177 60.80 -42.08 3.35
CA THR A 177 61.24 -42.70 2.09
C THR A 177 62.68 -42.34 1.73
N LEU A 178 63.16 -41.15 2.10
CA LEU A 178 64.57 -40.77 1.95
C LEU A 178 65.48 -41.54 2.93
N LYS A 179 64.97 -41.86 4.12
CA LYS A 179 65.72 -42.53 5.19
C LYS A 179 65.70 -44.07 5.09
N ASP A 180 64.72 -44.63 4.40
CA ASP A 180 64.64 -46.07 4.08
C ASP A 180 65.36 -46.43 2.76
N CYS A 181 65.99 -45.47 2.09
CA CYS A 181 66.86 -45.69 0.93
C CYS A 181 68.32 -45.36 1.27
N ASP A 182 68.95 -46.18 2.12
CA ASP A 182 70.40 -46.26 2.20
C ASP A 182 70.93 -47.20 1.10
N LEU A 183 71.73 -46.61 0.17
CA LEU A 183 72.70 -47.19 -0.81
C LEU A 183 72.36 -47.00 -2.32
N PRO A 184 73.42 -46.86 -3.17
CA PRO A 184 74.04 -45.61 -3.57
C PRO A 184 73.59 -45.14 -4.97
N ALA A 185 74.04 -43.95 -5.34
CA ALA A 185 73.79 -43.27 -6.60
C ALA A 185 73.74 -44.18 -7.85
N ALA A 186 72.65 -44.06 -8.60
CA ALA A 186 72.66 -44.32 -10.04
C ALA A 186 72.34 -43.00 -10.74
N ASP A 187 73.36 -42.53 -11.43
CA ASP A 187 73.42 -41.41 -12.34
C ASP A 187 72.45 -41.59 -13.52
N SER A 188 71.72 -40.54 -13.91
CA SER A 188 71.56 -40.09 -15.31
C SER A 188 70.34 -39.18 -15.55
N CYS A 189 70.67 -38.01 -16.10
CA CYS A 189 69.86 -37.05 -16.87
C CYS A 189 68.86 -36.15 -16.11
N ALA A 190 68.82 -34.84 -16.27
CA ALA A 190 69.68 -33.87 -16.95
C ALA A 190 69.18 -32.46 -16.57
N ILE A 191 70.06 -31.46 -16.75
CA ILE A 191 69.82 -30.00 -16.76
C ILE A 191 69.98 -29.32 -15.39
N MET A 192 71.20 -28.83 -15.16
CA MET A 192 71.44 -27.64 -14.34
C MET A 192 71.01 -26.40 -15.13
N GLU A 193 70.28 -25.48 -14.50
CA GLU A 193 70.45 -24.02 -14.62
C GLU A 193 69.37 -23.34 -13.77
N GLY A 194 69.77 -22.39 -12.92
CA GLY A 194 68.84 -21.52 -12.18
C GLY A 194 69.09 -21.49 -10.67
N GLU A 195 70.20 -20.85 -10.31
CA GLU A 195 70.31 -20.07 -9.08
C GLU A 195 69.04 -19.25 -8.87
N ASP A 196 68.32 -19.46 -7.77
CA ASP A 196 67.51 -18.46 -7.08
C ASP A 196 67.17 -18.99 -5.67
N VAL A 197 68.01 -18.55 -4.72
CA VAL A 197 67.81 -18.65 -3.27
C VAL A 197 66.83 -17.55 -2.88
N GLU A 198 65.55 -17.68 -3.19
CA GLU A 198 64.58 -16.61 -2.90
C GLU A 198 63.15 -17.14 -2.68
N ASP A 199 62.92 -18.05 -1.72
CA ASP A 199 61.54 -18.39 -1.31
C ASP A 199 61.38 -18.57 0.22
N ASP A 200 62.14 -17.79 1.00
CA ASP A 200 61.87 -17.57 2.43
C ASP A 200 61.23 -16.19 2.72
N LEU A 201 60.83 -15.42 1.69
CA LEU A 201 60.28 -14.07 1.85
C LEU A 201 58.77 -13.92 1.63
N ILE A 202 58.03 -15.00 1.39
CA ILE A 202 56.55 -14.97 1.44
C ILE A 202 56.04 -15.10 2.89
N PHE A 203 56.80 -14.60 3.88
CA PHE A 203 56.30 -14.30 5.22
C PHE A 203 56.21 -12.79 5.50
N THR A 204 56.62 -11.94 4.55
CA THR A 204 56.42 -10.48 4.61
C THR A 204 55.35 -10.00 3.65
N SER A 205 54.33 -10.81 3.34
CA SER A 205 53.04 -10.28 2.91
C SER A 205 52.06 -10.35 4.07
N LYS A 206 52.33 -9.54 5.10
CA LYS A 206 51.25 -8.87 5.84
C LYS A 206 50.50 -8.04 4.80
N LYS A 207 49.53 -8.67 4.11
CA LYS A 207 48.56 -7.95 3.30
C LYS A 207 47.72 -7.11 4.26
N SER A 208 48.18 -5.88 4.42
CA SER A 208 47.49 -4.75 5.02
C SER A 208 46.02 -4.77 4.59
N LEU A 209 45.15 -5.20 5.50
CA LEU A 209 43.69 -5.06 5.40
C LEU A 209 43.17 -3.92 6.28
N PHE A 210 44.04 -3.00 6.69
CA PHE A 210 43.69 -1.78 7.43
C PHE A 210 43.75 -0.50 6.57
N GLY A 211 43.84 -0.62 5.24
CA GLY A 211 43.99 0.53 4.33
C GLY A 211 42.70 1.12 3.74
N LYS A 212 41.52 0.58 4.03
CA LYS A 212 40.26 1.02 3.37
C LYS A 212 39.16 1.39 4.36
N ILE A 213 39.48 2.29 5.27
CA ILE A 213 38.48 3.08 6.01
C ILE A 213 38.91 4.54 5.94
N LYS A 214 38.73 5.18 4.77
CA LYS A 214 38.66 6.65 4.60
C LYS A 214 38.38 6.96 3.12
N SER A 215 37.11 6.92 2.75
CA SER A 215 36.54 7.75 1.67
C SER A 215 35.04 7.50 1.56
N PHE A 216 34.27 8.07 2.48
CA PHE A 216 32.91 8.53 2.23
C PHE A 216 32.70 9.73 3.15
N THR A 217 33.08 10.89 2.64
CA THR A 217 32.39 12.15 2.91
C THR A 217 31.55 12.46 1.68
#